data_AF-A0A9Q5ZA88-F1
#
_entry.id   AF-A0A9Q5ZA88-F1
#
_cell.length_a   1.000
_cell.length_b   1.000
_cell.length_c   1.000
_cell.angle_alpha   90.00
_cell.angle_beta   90.00
_cell.angle_gamma   90.00
#
_symmetry.space_group_name_H-M   'P 1'
#
loop_
_entity.id
_entity.type
_entity.pdbx_description
1 polymer ?
#
loop_
_entity_poly.entity_id
_entity_poly.type
_entity_poly.pdbx_seq_one_letter_code
_entity_poly.pdbx_strand_id
1 'polypeptide(L)'
;MAAYARLPQIVKVLFNGGVKVETTHRSEERRSRWVSAENTPEYNEATRDKPYRDSPSPVTRIIREGDTTKADPFTILFLANPALETPWNSGTFEVDPVTSDQVAFDTCVSYACDSLFGSLPSQKENLLDHPTIGPKIRILSVFQVGLNAEDKNALVAQDSVSNLLVARRQIFIPFISNLGLQADVVYAISQSTSHNRASTWFTSDNDAGPGFNFTIDGVTQSHRFYNLIPGTVAMHTSARSLTPLHEFGHALSSYTNGALVDLYVDSEQAFNNKRGRPIPEFFATYSGTGIISDTSRGGLGYPAGWQSYHCELLNLYAPAVMDNYYLASGGSETCLHDSITKQFLLDRLFAKISR
;
A
#
# COMPACT_ATOMS: atom_id res chain seq x y z
N MET A 1 -3.52 -22.43 20.08
CA MET A 1 -3.02 -22.13 18.72
C MET A 1 -4.22 -22.12 17.78
N ALA A 2 -4.76 -20.95 17.48
CA ALA A 2 -5.88 -20.82 16.55
C ALA A 2 -5.36 -21.05 15.12
N ALA A 3 -5.98 -21.97 14.39
CA ALA A 3 -5.67 -22.24 13.00
C ALA A 3 -5.98 -21.00 12.17
N TYR A 4 -4.96 -20.37 11.58
CA TYR A 4 -5.14 -19.39 10.53
C TYR A 4 -5.74 -20.12 9.32
N ALA A 5 -7.04 -19.91 9.10
CA ALA A 5 -7.72 -20.36 7.89
C ALA A 5 -7.04 -19.70 6.68
N ARG A 6 -6.72 -20.51 5.66
CA ARG A 6 -6.20 -20.04 4.37
C ARG A 6 -7.24 -19.08 3.76
N LEU A 7 -6.92 -17.79 3.72
CA LEU A 7 -7.74 -16.79 3.04
C LEU A 7 -7.51 -16.89 1.51
N PRO A 8 -8.56 -16.67 0.69
CA PRO A 8 -8.39 -16.52 -0.74
C PRO A 8 -7.57 -15.27 -1.05
N GLN A 9 -6.53 -15.43 -1.87
CA GLN A 9 -5.71 -14.35 -2.39
C GLN A 9 -6.59 -13.34 -3.16
N ILE A 10 -6.65 -12.09 -2.69
CA ILE A 10 -7.00 -10.96 -3.55
C ILE A 10 -5.70 -10.44 -4.17
N VAL A 11 -5.16 -11.24 -5.09
CA VAL A 11 -4.40 -10.75 -6.23
C VAL A 11 -4.99 -11.44 -7.44
N LYS A 12 -5.94 -10.80 -8.12
CA LYS A 12 -6.35 -11.17 -9.48
C LYS A 12 -6.99 -10.00 -10.20
N VAL A 13 -6.20 -9.34 -11.03
CA VAL A 13 -6.69 -8.91 -12.35
C VAL A 13 -5.78 -9.54 -13.39
N LEU A 14 -6.07 -10.80 -13.72
CA LEU A 14 -5.91 -11.31 -15.08
C LEU A 14 -7.17 -12.12 -15.38
N PHE A 15 -7.93 -11.61 -16.34
CA PHE A 15 -9.10 -12.25 -16.94
C PHE A 15 -8.72 -13.62 -17.50
N ASN A 16 -9.49 -14.65 -17.16
CA ASN A 16 -9.85 -15.72 -18.10
C ASN A 16 -10.98 -16.56 -17.51
N GLY A 17 -12.20 -16.33 -18.01
CA GLY A 17 -13.33 -17.20 -17.80
C GLY A 17 -13.17 -18.46 -18.65
N GLY A 18 -13.20 -19.62 -18.00
CA GLY A 18 -13.36 -20.91 -18.65
C GLY A 18 -14.82 -21.33 -18.62
N VAL A 19 -15.55 -21.10 -19.71
CA VAL A 19 -16.73 -21.90 -20.05
C VAL A 19 -16.34 -22.76 -21.25
N LYS A 20 -16.52 -24.07 -21.08
CA LYS A 20 -16.30 -25.10 -22.09
C LYS A 20 -17.51 -25.09 -23.03
N VAL A 21 -17.34 -24.69 -24.29
CA VAL A 21 -18.30 -24.98 -25.38
C VAL A 21 -17.51 -25.38 -26.63
N GLU A 22 -18.12 -26.30 -27.36
CA GLU A 22 -17.62 -27.20 -28.38
C GLU A 22 -16.89 -26.56 -29.57
N THR A 23 -15.92 -27.33 -30.07
CA THR A 23 -15.29 -27.18 -31.37
C THR A 23 -16.31 -27.21 -32.51
N THR A 24 -16.42 -26.12 -33.27
CA THR A 24 -16.71 -26.20 -34.71
C THR A 24 -15.90 -25.13 -35.46
N HIS A 25 -15.13 -25.61 -36.44
CA HIS A 25 -14.42 -24.79 -37.42
C HIS A 25 -15.41 -23.98 -38.27
N ARG A 26 -15.24 -22.67 -38.34
CA ARG A 26 -15.51 -21.89 -39.56
C ARG A 26 -14.72 -20.58 -39.56
N SER A 27 -13.96 -20.43 -40.64
CA SER A 27 -13.18 -19.26 -41.03
C SER A 27 -14.09 -18.08 -41.37
N GLU A 28 -13.75 -16.87 -40.88
CA GLU A 28 -14.08 -15.63 -41.58
C GLU A 28 -13.19 -14.47 -41.10
N GLU A 29 -12.58 -13.81 -42.08
CA GLU A 29 -11.78 -12.59 -41.94
C GLU A 29 -12.61 -11.45 -41.32
N ARG A 30 -12.07 -10.75 -40.31
CA ARG A 30 -12.45 -9.36 -40.05
C ARG A 30 -11.29 -8.57 -39.46
N ARG A 31 -10.83 -7.62 -40.27
CA ARG A 31 -9.89 -6.52 -39.97
C ARG A 31 -10.26 -5.83 -38.65
N SER A 32 -9.35 -5.81 -37.67
CA SER A 32 -9.43 -4.88 -36.55
C SER A 32 -8.87 -3.52 -36.97
N ARG A 33 -9.78 -2.55 -37.17
CA ARG A 33 -9.44 -1.14 -37.18
C ARG A 33 -9.00 -0.76 -35.77
N TRP A 34 -7.77 -0.25 -35.67
CA TRP A 34 -7.37 0.63 -34.59
C TRP A 34 -8.28 1.86 -34.63
N VAL A 35 -9.16 2.00 -33.64
CA VAL A 35 -9.87 3.25 -33.37
C VAL A 35 -8.95 4.03 -32.42
N SER A 36 -8.41 5.13 -32.94
CA SER A 36 -7.74 6.15 -32.15
C SER A 36 -8.63 6.57 -30.99
N ALA A 37 -8.03 6.65 -29.80
CA ALA A 37 -8.65 7.23 -28.62
C ALA A 37 -8.74 8.75 -28.79
N GLU A 38 -9.67 9.19 -29.63
CA GLU A 38 -10.18 10.57 -29.70
C GLU A 38 -11.66 10.51 -29.33
N ASN A 39 -11.93 10.36 -28.04
CA ASN A 39 -13.23 10.63 -27.42
C ASN A 39 -12.98 10.87 -25.93
N THR A 40 -12.33 11.98 -25.62
CA THR A 40 -12.51 12.63 -24.32
C THR A 40 -14.00 12.94 -24.19
N PRO A 41 -14.69 12.48 -23.13
CA PRO A 41 -16.03 12.95 -22.85
C PRO A 41 -15.97 14.47 -22.70
N GLU A 42 -16.85 15.20 -23.40
CA GLU A 42 -17.06 16.61 -23.15
C GLU A 42 -17.36 16.80 -21.66
N TYR A 43 -16.46 17.50 -20.99
CA TYR A 43 -16.58 17.89 -19.60
C TYR A 43 -17.75 18.90 -19.51
N ASN A 44 -18.94 18.41 -19.16
CA ASN A 44 -20.13 19.22 -19.07
C ASN A 44 -20.10 20.03 -17.76
N GLU A 45 -19.68 21.31 -17.82
CA GLU A 45 -19.65 22.23 -16.67
C GLU A 45 -21.03 22.45 -16.00
N ALA A 46 -22.13 21.99 -16.63
CA ALA A 46 -23.49 22.22 -16.17
C ALA A 46 -23.95 21.34 -14.98
N THR A 47 -23.16 20.37 -14.52
CA THR A 47 -23.43 19.59 -13.30
C THR A 47 -22.47 19.93 -12.16
N ARG A 48 -22.10 21.21 -12.01
CA ARG A 48 -21.58 21.69 -10.74
C ARG A 48 -22.69 21.56 -9.68
N ASP A 49 -22.70 20.40 -9.02
CA ASP A 49 -23.42 20.21 -7.76
C ASP A 49 -23.17 21.45 -6.89
N LYS A 50 -24.26 22.02 -6.36
CA LYS A 50 -24.18 23.17 -5.46
C LYS A 50 -23.12 22.87 -4.41
N PRO A 51 -22.14 23.76 -4.19
CA PRO A 51 -21.10 23.52 -3.21
C PRO A 51 -21.76 23.24 -1.86
N TYR A 52 -21.35 22.13 -1.26
CA TYR A 52 -21.66 21.72 0.12
C TYR A 52 -21.35 22.88 1.08
N ARG A 53 -22.31 23.81 1.24
CA ARG A 53 -22.09 25.05 2.02
C ARG A 53 -22.31 24.88 3.52
N ASP A 54 -22.84 23.73 3.95
CA ASP A 54 -23.22 23.50 5.34
C ASP A 54 -22.38 22.44 6.07
N SER A 55 -21.45 21.75 5.39
CA SER A 55 -20.54 20.84 6.09
C SER A 55 -19.41 21.64 6.75
N PRO A 56 -19.01 21.29 8.00
CA PRO A 56 -17.84 21.87 8.64
C PRO A 56 -16.62 21.77 7.74
N SER A 57 -15.80 22.83 7.70
CA SER A 57 -14.56 22.80 6.95
C SER A 57 -13.65 21.69 7.49
N PRO A 58 -12.93 20.96 6.61
CA PRO A 58 -12.02 19.91 7.04
C PRO A 58 -10.94 20.46 7.98
N VAL A 59 -10.68 19.78 9.09
CA VAL A 59 -9.57 20.11 9.98
C VAL A 59 -8.31 19.46 9.42
N THR A 60 -7.48 20.26 8.76
CA THR A 60 -6.19 19.83 8.23
C THR A 60 -5.08 20.22 9.20
N ARG A 61 -4.18 19.30 9.53
CA ARG A 61 -3.01 19.55 10.38
C ARG A 61 -1.74 19.13 9.64
N ILE A 62 -0.72 19.98 9.72
CA ILE A 62 0.63 19.64 9.31
C ILE A 62 1.33 19.07 10.54
N ILE A 63 1.64 17.78 10.49
CA ILE A 63 2.32 17.06 11.58
C ILE A 63 3.84 17.22 11.41
N ARG A 64 4.30 17.16 10.14
CA ARG A 64 5.68 17.43 9.74
C ARG A 64 5.66 18.21 8.44
N GLU A 65 6.37 19.33 8.40
CA GLU A 65 6.44 20.20 7.21
C GLU A 65 7.11 19.52 6.01
N GLY A 66 8.10 18.65 6.26
CA GLY A 66 8.94 18.07 5.21
C GLY A 66 9.89 19.10 4.58
N ASP A 67 10.26 18.88 3.31
CA ASP A 67 11.12 19.80 2.58
C ASP A 67 10.34 21.03 2.05
N THR A 68 10.36 22.13 2.80
CA THR A 68 9.68 23.39 2.43
C THR A 68 10.38 24.17 1.32
N THR A 69 11.54 23.71 0.84
CA THR A 69 12.22 24.34 -0.30
C THR A 69 11.63 23.91 -1.65
N LYS A 70 10.73 22.92 -1.65
CA LYS A 70 10.06 22.37 -2.83
C LYS A 70 8.55 22.60 -2.75
N ALA A 71 7.93 22.80 -3.91
CA ALA A 71 6.47 22.95 -4.01
C ALA A 71 5.72 21.62 -3.82
N ASP A 72 6.34 20.50 -4.18
CA ASP A 72 5.76 19.15 -4.12
C ASP A 72 6.66 18.18 -3.33
N PRO A 73 6.70 18.30 -1.98
CA PRO A 73 7.44 17.36 -1.14
C PRO A 73 6.76 15.99 -1.11
N PHE A 74 7.55 14.92 -0.95
CA PHE A 74 7.00 13.58 -0.69
C PHE A 74 6.07 13.63 0.52
N THR A 75 4.81 13.21 0.33
CA THR A 75 3.74 13.44 1.30
C THR A 75 3.07 12.14 1.71
N ILE A 76 3.04 11.89 3.01
CA ILE A 76 2.21 10.87 3.64
C ILE A 76 0.99 11.57 4.24
N LEU A 77 -0.21 11.12 3.86
CA LEU A 77 -1.47 11.72 4.27
C LEU A 77 -2.30 10.72 5.09
N PHE A 78 -2.76 11.14 6.26
CA PHE A 78 -3.74 10.40 7.07
C PHE A 78 -5.12 11.04 6.93
N LEU A 79 -6.12 10.26 6.55
CA LEU A 79 -7.50 10.70 6.37
C LEU A 79 -8.41 9.93 7.32
N ALA A 80 -9.22 10.63 8.11
CA ALA A 80 -10.36 9.99 8.76
C ALA A 80 -11.35 9.59 7.66
N ASN A 81 -11.63 8.30 7.54
CA ASN A 81 -12.52 7.78 6.51
C ASN A 81 -13.95 8.32 6.75
N PRO A 82 -14.58 9.03 5.81
CA PRO A 82 -15.91 9.60 6.06
C PRO A 82 -17.03 8.56 6.03
N ALA A 83 -16.94 7.57 5.13
CA ALA A 83 -17.97 6.57 4.90
C ALA A 83 -17.36 5.18 4.66
N LEU A 84 -18.06 4.12 5.03
CA LEU A 84 -17.66 2.74 4.79
C LEU A 84 -18.59 2.10 3.76
N GLU A 85 -18.02 1.34 2.83
CA GLU A 85 -18.81 0.41 2.02
C GLU A 85 -18.97 -0.93 2.75
N THR A 86 -20.20 -1.38 2.99
CA THR A 86 -20.51 -2.54 3.84
C THR A 86 -21.51 -3.50 3.21
N PRO A 87 -21.08 -4.67 2.69
CA PRO A 87 -19.70 -5.10 2.41
C PRO A 87 -19.13 -4.49 1.13
N TRP A 88 -17.87 -4.76 0.83
CA TRP A 88 -17.19 -4.38 -0.42
C TRP A 88 -17.97 -4.86 -1.65
N ASN A 89 -18.17 -3.95 -2.60
CA ASN A 89 -18.90 -4.11 -3.87
C ASN A 89 -20.41 -4.32 -3.69
N SER A 90 -20.96 -3.92 -2.55
CA SER A 90 -22.40 -3.94 -2.33
C SER A 90 -23.10 -2.67 -2.82
N GLY A 91 -22.37 -1.55 -2.94
CA GLY A 91 -22.96 -0.23 -3.16
C GLY A 91 -23.77 0.30 -1.96
N THR A 92 -23.68 -0.36 -0.80
CA THR A 92 -24.28 0.11 0.46
C THR A 92 -23.21 0.85 1.26
N PHE A 93 -23.56 2.07 1.68
CA PHE A 93 -22.63 2.96 2.39
C PHE A 93 -23.21 3.39 3.73
N GLU A 94 -22.36 3.39 4.75
CA GLU A 94 -22.68 3.88 6.09
C GLU A 94 -21.63 4.91 6.55
N VAL A 95 -21.97 5.72 7.54
CA VAL A 95 -21.02 6.66 8.14
C VAL A 95 -19.98 5.86 8.92
N ASP A 96 -18.70 6.12 8.70
CA ASP A 96 -17.65 5.50 9.51
C ASP A 96 -17.64 6.12 10.93
N PRO A 97 -17.65 5.31 12.00
CA PRO A 97 -17.64 5.84 13.37
C PRO A 97 -16.47 6.79 13.68
N VAL A 98 -15.35 6.67 12.95
CA VAL A 98 -14.17 7.54 13.12
C VAL A 98 -14.51 9.02 12.97
N THR A 99 -15.54 9.36 12.19
CA THR A 99 -16.01 10.75 11.98
C THR A 99 -16.53 11.43 13.25
N SER A 100 -16.81 10.66 14.29
CA SER A 100 -17.26 11.16 15.59
C SER A 100 -16.19 11.11 16.69
N ASP A 101 -15.01 10.54 16.40
CA ASP A 101 -13.96 10.26 17.38
C ASP A 101 -12.60 10.79 16.92
N GLN A 102 -12.47 12.12 16.94
CA GLN A 102 -11.22 12.79 16.56
C GLN A 102 -10.04 12.37 17.46
N VAL A 103 -10.30 12.03 18.72
CA VAL A 103 -9.26 11.61 19.67
C VAL A 103 -8.68 10.27 19.28
N ALA A 104 -9.50 9.29 18.91
CA ALA A 104 -9.02 8.00 18.42
C ALA A 104 -8.27 8.13 17.09
N PHE A 105 -8.74 8.99 16.18
CA PHE A 105 -8.03 9.31 14.95
C PHE A 105 -6.65 9.90 15.22
N ASP A 106 -6.57 10.98 16.00
CA ASP A 106 -5.31 11.65 16.34
C ASP A 106 -4.32 10.71 17.05
N THR A 107 -4.82 9.86 17.95
CA THR A 107 -4.02 8.84 18.63
C THR A 107 -3.45 7.82 17.64
N CYS A 108 -4.27 7.34 16.70
CA CYS A 108 -3.84 6.42 15.65
C CYS A 108 -2.78 7.06 14.75
N VAL A 109 -2.97 8.32 14.36
CA VAL A 109 -2.00 9.05 13.53
C VAL A 109 -0.67 9.25 14.25
N SER A 110 -0.68 9.63 15.54
CA SER A 110 0.54 9.73 16.34
C SER A 110 1.26 8.39 16.41
N TYR A 111 0.54 7.30 16.71
CA TYR A 111 1.10 5.96 16.76
C TYR A 111 1.70 5.53 15.42
N ALA A 112 1.00 5.81 14.31
CA ALA A 112 1.48 5.52 12.98
C ALA A 112 2.76 6.31 12.66
N CYS A 113 2.85 7.58 13.06
CA CYS A 113 4.08 8.35 12.93
C CYS A 113 5.23 7.72 13.75
N ASP A 114 4.97 7.33 15.00
CA ASP A 114 6.01 6.69 15.82
C ASP A 114 6.51 5.38 15.19
N SER A 115 5.59 4.55 14.67
CA SER A 115 5.90 3.30 13.96
C SER A 115 6.70 3.55 12.68
N LEU A 116 6.29 4.54 11.88
CA LEU A 116 6.94 4.88 10.61
C LEU A 116 8.37 5.40 10.79
N PHE A 117 8.62 6.16 11.87
CA PHE A 117 9.91 6.79 12.16
C PHE A 117 10.71 6.06 13.25
N GLY A 118 10.44 4.79 13.51
CA GLY A 118 11.28 4.00 14.42
C GLY A 118 11.26 4.46 15.88
N SER A 119 10.23 5.19 16.29
CA SER A 119 10.14 5.83 17.62
C SER A 119 9.33 4.99 18.62
N LEU A 120 8.77 3.85 18.22
CA LEU A 120 8.15 2.92 19.17
C LEU A 120 9.21 2.30 20.11
N PRO A 121 8.85 1.96 21.36
CA PRO A 121 9.75 1.28 22.28
C PRO A 121 10.34 0.00 21.66
N SER A 122 11.66 -0.14 21.73
CA SER A 122 12.42 -1.29 21.19
C SER A 122 12.36 -1.47 19.67
N GLN A 123 11.82 -0.49 18.93
CA GLN A 123 11.77 -0.58 17.48
C GLN A 123 13.16 -0.50 16.86
N LYS A 124 13.52 -1.53 16.08
CA LYS A 124 14.81 -1.59 15.39
C LYS A 124 14.76 -1.02 13.98
N GLU A 125 13.64 -1.18 13.27
CA GLU A 125 13.48 -0.61 11.94
C GLU A 125 13.16 0.88 12.02
N ASN A 126 13.99 1.70 11.42
CA ASN A 126 13.91 3.16 11.45
C ASN A 126 14.11 3.76 10.06
N LEU A 127 13.54 3.10 9.04
CA LEU A 127 13.66 3.47 7.62
C LEU A 127 13.48 4.98 7.36
N LEU A 128 12.45 5.60 7.96
CA LEU A 128 12.12 7.00 7.70
C LEU A 128 12.82 7.99 8.63
N ASP A 129 13.48 7.54 9.69
CA ASP A 129 14.22 8.42 10.61
C ASP A 129 15.63 8.77 10.11
N HIS A 130 16.01 8.28 8.93
CA HIS A 130 17.32 8.59 8.36
C HIS A 130 17.49 10.11 8.15
N PRO A 131 18.63 10.73 8.55
CA PRO A 131 18.81 12.19 8.54
C PRO A 131 18.63 12.87 7.18
N THR A 132 18.80 12.13 6.08
CA THR A 132 18.59 12.64 4.71
C THR A 132 17.20 12.36 4.14
N ILE A 133 16.39 11.56 4.82
CA ILE A 133 15.05 11.15 4.40
C ILE A 133 14.00 11.82 5.29
N GLY A 134 14.05 11.60 6.60
CA GLY A 134 13.00 12.01 7.52
C GLY A 134 12.66 13.49 7.50
N PRO A 135 13.63 14.42 7.45
CA PRO A 135 13.36 15.85 7.32
C PRO A 135 12.72 16.25 5.98
N LYS A 136 12.73 15.36 4.97
CA LYS A 136 12.19 15.63 3.64
C LYS A 136 10.74 15.18 3.45
N ILE A 137 10.23 14.36 4.36
CA ILE A 137 8.88 13.80 4.30
C ILE A 137 7.90 14.76 4.97
N ARG A 138 6.88 15.20 4.21
CA ARG A 138 5.73 15.92 4.74
C ARG A 138 4.70 14.93 5.27
N ILE A 139 4.15 15.22 6.46
CA ILE A 139 3.04 14.45 7.03
C ILE A 139 1.86 15.37 7.28
N LEU A 140 0.72 15.00 6.73
CA LEU A 140 -0.55 15.70 6.90
C LEU A 140 -1.56 14.75 7.55
N SER A 141 -2.46 15.31 8.35
CA SER A 141 -3.71 14.63 8.72
C SER A 141 -4.92 15.50 8.40
N VAL A 142 -6.01 14.86 7.99
CA VAL A 142 -7.29 15.51 7.73
C VAL A 142 -8.38 14.76 8.48
N PHE A 143 -9.10 15.51 9.31
CA PHE A 143 -10.32 15.07 9.96
C PHE A 143 -11.49 15.87 9.41
N GLN A 144 -12.35 15.22 8.63
CA GLN A 144 -13.52 15.85 8.01
C GLN A 144 -14.79 15.14 8.46
N VAL A 145 -15.77 15.94 8.88
CA VAL A 145 -17.06 15.46 9.39
C VAL A 145 -18.21 15.99 8.54
N GLY A 146 -19.37 15.37 8.65
CA GLY A 146 -20.59 15.84 7.98
C GLY A 146 -20.61 15.63 6.46
N LEU A 147 -19.78 14.73 5.94
CA LEU A 147 -19.94 14.19 4.59
C LEU A 147 -21.01 13.09 4.58
N ASN A 148 -21.75 12.97 3.48
CA ASN A 148 -22.76 11.93 3.35
C ASN A 148 -22.09 10.55 3.21
N ALA A 149 -22.77 9.51 3.69
CA ALA A 149 -22.41 8.13 3.45
C ALA A 149 -22.76 7.74 1.99
N GLU A 150 -21.80 7.93 1.09
CA GLU A 150 -21.97 7.69 -0.34
C GLU A 150 -20.63 7.26 -0.97
N ASP A 151 -20.71 6.72 -2.18
CA ASP A 151 -19.58 6.12 -2.89
C ASP A 151 -18.33 7.01 -2.96
N LYS A 152 -18.51 8.29 -3.33
CA LYS A 152 -17.40 9.25 -3.47
C LYS A 152 -16.71 9.62 -2.16
N ASN A 153 -17.32 9.33 -1.02
CA ASN A 153 -16.78 9.62 0.31
C ASN A 153 -16.32 8.35 1.05
N ALA A 154 -16.56 7.16 0.49
CA ALA A 154 -16.12 5.92 1.10
C ALA A 154 -14.73 5.55 0.59
N LEU A 155 -13.70 5.80 1.41
CA LEU A 155 -12.30 5.44 1.10
C LEU A 155 -11.98 4.00 1.53
N VAL A 156 -12.80 3.43 2.41
CA VAL A 156 -12.61 2.09 2.97
C VAL A 156 -13.89 1.25 2.78
N ALA A 157 -13.72 -0.04 2.55
CA ALA A 157 -14.77 -1.05 2.53
C ALA A 157 -14.48 -2.15 3.56
N GLN A 158 -15.52 -2.88 3.96
CA GLN A 158 -15.41 -4.10 4.76
C GLN A 158 -15.47 -5.32 3.84
N ASP A 159 -14.53 -6.27 3.94
CA ASP A 159 -14.66 -7.51 3.17
C ASP A 159 -15.85 -8.35 3.66
N SER A 160 -16.30 -9.33 2.87
CA SER A 160 -17.46 -10.16 3.21
C SER A 160 -17.10 -11.49 3.88
N VAL A 161 -15.80 -11.81 3.96
CA VAL A 161 -15.32 -13.15 4.32
C VAL A 161 -14.43 -13.18 5.55
N SER A 162 -13.92 -12.03 6.01
CA SER A 162 -13.04 -11.95 7.17
C SER A 162 -13.33 -10.69 8.00
N ASN A 163 -12.28 -10.06 8.50
CA ASN A 163 -12.31 -8.82 9.28
C ASN A 163 -11.34 -7.79 8.68
N LEU A 164 -11.16 -7.84 7.36
CA LEU A 164 -10.24 -7.01 6.58
C LEU A 164 -10.91 -5.70 6.15
N LEU A 165 -10.29 -4.58 6.49
CA LEU A 165 -10.58 -3.30 5.88
C LEU A 165 -9.90 -3.22 4.51
N VAL A 166 -10.63 -2.78 3.50
CA VAL A 166 -10.15 -2.70 2.11
C VAL A 166 -10.11 -1.26 1.65
N ALA A 167 -8.95 -0.79 1.19
CA ALA A 167 -8.85 0.53 0.57
C ALA A 167 -9.60 0.59 -0.77
N ARG A 168 -10.51 1.54 -0.93
CA ARG A 168 -11.29 1.79 -2.17
C ARG A 168 -10.50 2.69 -3.10
N ARG A 169 -9.41 2.12 -3.63
CA ARG A 169 -8.32 2.79 -4.34
C ARG A 169 -8.70 3.90 -5.31
N GLN A 170 -9.73 3.68 -6.15
CA GLN A 170 -10.12 4.63 -7.21
C GLN A 170 -10.76 5.92 -6.66
N ILE A 171 -11.21 5.91 -5.41
CA ILE A 171 -11.88 7.06 -4.77
C ILE A 171 -10.87 8.07 -4.23
N PHE A 172 -9.63 7.65 -3.94
CA PHE A 172 -8.65 8.50 -3.25
C PHE A 172 -8.27 9.75 -4.03
N ILE A 173 -7.96 9.65 -5.33
CA ILE A 173 -7.53 10.81 -6.14
C ILE A 173 -8.60 11.90 -6.19
N PRO A 174 -9.85 11.63 -6.64
CA PRO A 174 -10.86 12.68 -6.67
C PRO A 174 -11.16 13.21 -5.26
N PHE A 175 -11.14 12.36 -4.23
CA PHE A 175 -11.38 12.79 -2.85
C PHE A 175 -10.33 13.79 -2.36
N ILE A 176 -9.03 13.47 -2.44
CA ILE A 176 -7.96 14.35 -1.96
C ILE A 176 -7.81 15.60 -2.83
N SER A 177 -8.07 15.50 -4.13
CA SER A 177 -8.06 16.66 -5.04
C SER A 177 -9.15 17.67 -4.68
N ASN A 178 -10.34 17.20 -4.27
CA ASN A 178 -11.40 18.08 -3.77
C ASN A 178 -11.03 18.81 -2.47
N LEU A 179 -10.03 18.32 -1.72
CA LEU A 179 -9.45 18.98 -0.56
C LEU A 179 -8.29 19.92 -0.92
N GLY A 180 -7.90 19.99 -2.20
CA GLY A 180 -6.73 20.74 -2.65
C GLY A 180 -5.41 20.10 -2.21
N LEU A 181 -5.39 18.78 -1.99
CA LEU A 181 -4.24 18.04 -1.50
C LEU A 181 -3.69 17.07 -2.55
N GLN A 182 -2.40 16.79 -2.44
CA GLN A 182 -1.70 15.74 -3.19
C GLN A 182 -0.86 14.93 -2.21
N ALA A 183 -0.80 13.62 -2.43
CA ALA A 183 -0.06 12.68 -1.60
C ALA A 183 0.54 11.54 -2.42
N ASP A 184 1.59 10.93 -1.88
CA ASP A 184 2.25 9.75 -2.43
C ASP A 184 1.76 8.47 -1.78
N VAL A 185 1.50 8.54 -0.47
CA VAL A 185 0.93 7.47 0.34
C VAL A 185 -0.21 8.04 1.16
N VAL A 186 -1.36 7.36 1.16
CA VAL A 186 -2.54 7.77 1.91
C VAL A 186 -3.03 6.64 2.81
N TYR A 187 -3.14 6.93 4.10
CA TYR A 187 -3.80 6.08 5.08
C TYR A 187 -5.24 6.57 5.29
N ALA A 188 -6.23 5.79 4.90
CA ALA A 188 -7.61 5.97 5.31
C ALA A 188 -7.84 5.21 6.63
N ILE A 189 -8.09 5.98 7.69
CA ILE A 189 -8.27 5.48 9.05
C ILE A 189 -9.76 5.27 9.30
N SER A 190 -10.13 4.05 9.67
CA SER A 190 -11.49 3.63 9.98
C SER A 190 -11.64 3.25 11.45
N GLN A 191 -12.85 3.37 11.98
CA GLN A 191 -13.25 2.81 13.27
C GLN A 191 -14.40 1.82 13.09
N SER A 192 -14.36 1.03 12.00
CA SER A 192 -15.29 -0.08 11.77
C SER A 192 -15.44 -0.96 13.03
N THR A 193 -16.68 -1.24 13.41
CA THR A 193 -17.00 -2.02 14.60
C THR A 193 -16.74 -3.52 14.44
N SER A 194 -16.54 -3.99 13.20
CA SER A 194 -16.44 -5.41 12.84
C SER A 194 -15.13 -5.78 12.13
N HIS A 195 -14.43 -4.81 11.53
CA HIS A 195 -13.21 -5.05 10.74
C HIS A 195 -12.05 -4.23 11.30
N ASN A 196 -10.94 -4.90 11.61
CA ASN A 196 -9.79 -4.29 12.27
C ASN A 196 -8.44 -4.63 11.64
N ARG A 197 -8.41 -5.48 10.60
CA ARG A 197 -7.16 -5.79 9.88
C ARG A 197 -6.95 -4.78 8.76
N ALA A 198 -5.71 -4.32 8.64
CA ALA A 198 -5.33 -3.38 7.60
C ALA A 198 -5.16 -4.10 6.24
N SER A 199 -5.25 -3.33 5.16
CA SER A 199 -4.82 -3.76 3.83
C SER A 199 -4.26 -2.59 3.05
N THR A 200 -3.55 -2.90 1.98
CA THR A 200 -2.87 -1.92 1.16
C THR A 200 -2.97 -2.23 -0.32
N TRP A 201 -3.01 -1.17 -1.12
CA TRP A 201 -2.69 -1.21 -2.54
C TRP A 201 -1.39 -0.48 -2.82
N PHE A 202 -0.62 -1.04 -3.75
CA PHE A 202 0.62 -0.44 -4.23
C PHE A 202 0.36 0.88 -4.97
N THR A 203 1.42 1.67 -5.11
CA THR A 203 1.41 2.87 -5.93
C THR A 203 1.25 2.50 -7.41
N SER A 204 0.41 3.25 -8.15
CA SER A 204 0.49 3.28 -9.62
C SER A 204 1.40 4.41 -10.00
N ASP A 205 2.63 4.09 -10.40
CA ASP A 205 3.58 5.09 -10.84
C ASP A 205 3.17 5.74 -12.16
N ASN A 206 3.64 6.97 -12.39
CA ASN A 206 3.61 7.56 -13.72
C ASN A 206 4.79 7.02 -14.55
N ASP A 207 4.57 5.90 -15.24
CA ASP A 207 5.62 5.21 -16.01
C ASP A 207 6.09 5.98 -17.25
N ALA A 208 5.33 6.96 -17.72
CA ALA A 208 5.75 7.91 -18.75
C ALA A 208 6.64 9.03 -18.19
N GLY A 209 6.71 9.18 -16.86
CA GLY A 209 7.41 10.25 -16.17
C GLY A 209 8.89 9.95 -15.88
N PRO A 210 9.61 10.96 -15.36
CA PRO A 210 11.00 10.80 -14.95
C PRO A 210 11.15 9.86 -13.73
N GLY A 211 12.36 9.35 -13.55
CA GLY A 211 12.71 8.46 -12.45
C GLY A 211 14.20 8.12 -12.45
N PHE A 212 14.62 7.37 -11.43
CA PHE A 212 15.93 6.73 -11.41
C PHE A 212 15.82 5.28 -11.85
N ASN A 213 16.64 4.88 -12.82
CA ASN A 213 16.66 3.50 -13.28
C ASN A 213 17.45 2.63 -12.30
N PHE A 214 16.99 1.41 -12.10
CA PHE A 214 17.70 0.35 -11.40
C PHE A 214 17.60 -0.95 -12.20
N THR A 215 18.41 -1.95 -11.84
CA THR A 215 18.32 -3.28 -12.45
C THR A 215 18.03 -4.34 -11.41
N ILE A 216 17.19 -5.32 -11.77
CA ILE A 216 16.98 -6.54 -10.99
C ILE A 216 17.06 -7.74 -11.94
N ASP A 217 17.98 -8.66 -11.67
CA ASP A 217 18.25 -9.83 -12.52
C ASP A 217 18.46 -9.46 -14.01
N GLY A 218 19.15 -8.34 -14.25
CA GLY A 218 19.39 -7.80 -15.59
C GLY A 218 18.21 -7.07 -16.24
N VAL A 219 17.03 -7.08 -15.62
CA VAL A 219 15.86 -6.32 -16.09
C VAL A 219 15.94 -4.90 -15.55
N THR A 220 15.87 -3.90 -16.45
CA THR A 220 15.82 -2.49 -16.04
C THR A 220 14.40 -2.10 -15.65
N GLN A 221 14.28 -1.45 -14.50
CA GLN A 221 13.04 -0.85 -13.97
C GLN A 221 13.33 0.58 -13.51
N SER A 222 12.31 1.30 -13.03
CA SER A 222 12.47 2.70 -12.63
C SER A 222 11.79 3.02 -11.30
N HIS A 223 12.53 3.66 -10.40
CA HIS A 223 11.95 4.39 -9.28
C HIS A 223 11.38 5.72 -9.78
N ARG A 224 10.09 5.74 -10.13
CA ARG A 224 9.42 6.92 -10.70
C ARG A 224 9.23 8.02 -9.65
N PHE A 225 9.46 9.26 -10.05
CA PHE A 225 9.32 10.43 -9.16
C PHE A 225 7.88 10.72 -8.75
N TYR A 226 6.93 10.43 -9.64
CA TYR A 226 5.51 10.75 -9.46
C TYR A 226 4.64 9.51 -9.56
N ASN A 227 3.48 9.55 -8.91
CA ASN A 227 2.42 8.56 -9.01
C ASN A 227 1.22 9.12 -9.77
N LEU A 228 0.51 8.24 -10.48
CA LEU A 228 -0.85 8.50 -10.97
C LEU A 228 -1.86 8.25 -9.86
N ILE A 229 -1.68 7.18 -9.09
CA ILE A 229 -2.52 6.82 -7.95
C ILE A 229 -1.58 6.54 -6.77
N PRO A 230 -1.76 7.21 -5.62
CA PRO A 230 -0.91 6.98 -4.46
C PRO A 230 -1.00 5.53 -3.97
N GLY A 231 -0.01 5.10 -3.19
CA GLY A 231 -0.18 3.93 -2.34
C GLY A 231 -1.30 4.19 -1.35
N THR A 232 -2.24 3.27 -1.19
CA THR A 232 -3.41 3.48 -0.33
C THR A 232 -3.52 2.39 0.71
N VAL A 233 -3.58 2.78 1.97
CA VAL A 233 -3.73 1.90 3.13
C VAL A 233 -5.12 2.11 3.73
N ALA A 234 -5.83 1.04 4.01
CA ALA A 234 -6.99 1.06 4.90
C ALA A 234 -6.56 0.50 6.25
N MET A 235 -6.75 1.26 7.33
CA MET A 235 -6.25 0.89 8.65
C MET A 235 -7.27 1.24 9.74
N HIS A 236 -7.40 0.37 10.74
CA HIS A 236 -8.27 0.62 11.87
C HIS A 236 -7.59 1.54 12.91
N THR A 237 -8.35 2.36 13.64
CA THR A 237 -7.81 3.23 14.72
C THR A 237 -7.07 2.44 15.83
N SER A 238 -7.41 1.15 15.98
CA SER A 238 -6.75 0.24 16.91
C SER A 238 -5.54 -0.50 16.32
N ALA A 239 -5.07 -0.16 15.12
CA ALA A 239 -3.86 -0.76 14.56
C ALA A 239 -2.65 -0.45 15.45
N ARG A 240 -1.80 -1.45 15.69
CA ARG A 240 -0.65 -1.36 16.60
C ARG A 240 0.57 -2.04 15.99
N SER A 241 1.66 -2.00 16.75
CA SER A 241 2.97 -2.52 16.41
C SER A 241 3.50 -1.96 15.09
N LEU A 242 4.12 -2.81 14.27
CA LEU A 242 4.67 -2.46 12.97
C LEU A 242 3.62 -2.46 11.86
N THR A 243 2.31 -2.57 12.13
CA THR A 243 1.29 -2.52 11.08
C THR A 243 1.41 -1.27 10.20
N PRO A 244 1.51 -0.03 10.73
CA PRO A 244 1.67 1.16 9.88
C PRO A 244 2.90 1.07 8.95
N LEU A 245 4.03 0.59 9.47
CA LEU A 245 5.28 0.42 8.73
C LEU A 245 5.22 -0.70 7.68
N HIS A 246 4.58 -1.82 8.03
CA HIS A 246 4.38 -2.96 7.12
C HIS A 246 3.52 -2.53 5.91
N GLU A 247 2.38 -1.89 6.19
CA GLU A 247 1.51 -1.37 5.13
C GLU A 247 2.20 -0.25 4.32
N PHE A 248 3.07 0.54 4.95
CA PHE A 248 3.89 1.53 4.23
C PHE A 248 4.78 0.87 3.17
N GLY A 249 5.43 -0.24 3.50
CA GLY A 249 6.29 -0.99 2.56
C GLY A 249 5.52 -1.38 1.30
N HIS A 250 4.31 -1.93 1.46
CA HIS A 250 3.41 -2.20 0.35
C HIS A 250 3.02 -0.93 -0.40
N ALA A 251 2.50 0.08 0.30
CA ALA A 251 1.93 1.28 -0.30
C ALA A 251 2.97 2.04 -1.12
N LEU A 252 4.18 2.16 -0.58
CA LEU A 252 5.29 2.81 -1.26
C LEU A 252 5.69 2.04 -2.51
N SER A 253 5.66 0.70 -2.51
CA SER A 253 6.03 -0.15 -3.67
C SER A 253 5.15 0.09 -4.91
N SER A 254 5.49 -0.56 -6.03
CA SER A 254 4.91 -0.26 -7.35
C SER A 254 4.29 -1.47 -8.02
N TYR A 255 3.13 -1.29 -8.66
CA TYR A 255 2.57 -2.33 -9.53
C TYR A 255 3.47 -2.68 -10.72
N THR A 256 4.20 -1.70 -11.25
CA THR A 256 4.94 -1.84 -12.51
C THR A 256 6.45 -1.86 -12.31
N ASN A 257 6.96 -1.32 -11.20
CA ASN A 257 8.39 -1.21 -10.90
C ASN A 257 8.81 -1.94 -9.60
N GLY A 258 8.11 -3.03 -9.26
CA GLY A 258 8.44 -3.88 -8.12
C GLY A 258 7.42 -3.78 -7.00
N ALA A 259 6.58 -4.81 -6.89
CA ALA A 259 5.63 -4.97 -5.82
C ALA A 259 6.28 -5.70 -4.64
N LEU A 260 6.16 -5.16 -3.45
CA LEU A 260 6.51 -5.85 -2.21
C LEU A 260 5.28 -6.59 -1.70
N VAL A 261 5.44 -7.86 -1.36
CA VAL A 261 4.34 -8.74 -0.92
C VAL A 261 4.63 -9.33 0.46
N ASP A 262 3.57 -9.84 1.07
CA ASP A 262 3.65 -10.60 2.32
C ASP A 262 4.50 -11.86 2.16
N LEU A 263 5.38 -12.07 3.13
CA LEU A 263 6.27 -13.23 3.25
C LEU A 263 5.72 -14.27 4.24
N TYR A 264 4.55 -14.01 4.84
CA TYR A 264 3.88 -14.94 5.76
C TYR A 264 2.79 -15.80 5.12
N VAL A 265 2.71 -15.79 3.79
CA VAL A 265 1.87 -16.68 3.00
C VAL A 265 2.67 -17.22 1.82
N ASP A 266 2.25 -18.36 1.28
CA ASP A 266 2.92 -18.96 0.12
C ASP A 266 2.58 -18.19 -1.17
N SER A 267 3.24 -17.04 -1.35
CA SER A 267 2.95 -16.04 -2.37
C SER A 267 3.49 -16.39 -3.76
N GLU A 268 2.88 -15.79 -4.78
CA GLU A 268 3.44 -15.73 -6.13
C GLU A 268 4.72 -14.89 -6.17
N GLN A 269 5.52 -15.04 -7.23
CA GLN A 269 6.75 -14.28 -7.39
C GLN A 269 6.45 -12.77 -7.43
N ALA A 270 7.26 -12.02 -6.68
CA ALA A 270 7.21 -10.57 -6.56
C ALA A 270 8.64 -10.02 -6.40
N PHE A 271 8.79 -8.75 -6.02
CA PHE A 271 10.12 -8.14 -5.87
C PHE A 271 10.92 -8.79 -4.72
N ASN A 272 10.30 -8.96 -3.55
CA ASN A 272 10.90 -9.53 -2.34
C ASN A 272 10.59 -11.02 -2.13
N ASN A 273 9.90 -11.67 -3.07
CA ASN A 273 9.50 -13.06 -2.96
C ASN A 273 9.76 -13.83 -4.25
N LYS A 274 10.41 -14.99 -4.18
CA LYS A 274 10.63 -15.90 -5.30
C LYS A 274 10.03 -17.27 -5.01
N ARG A 275 9.91 -18.11 -6.03
CA ARG A 275 9.39 -19.49 -5.90
C ARG A 275 10.42 -20.49 -6.37
N GLY A 276 10.50 -21.62 -5.69
CA GLY A 276 11.37 -22.73 -6.07
C GLY A 276 11.84 -23.57 -4.89
N ARG A 277 12.00 -24.88 -5.15
CA ARG A 277 12.58 -25.86 -4.23
C ARG A 277 13.54 -26.78 -5.00
N PRO A 278 14.72 -27.15 -4.44
CA PRO A 278 15.32 -26.58 -3.23
C PRO A 278 15.51 -25.06 -3.34
N ILE A 279 15.58 -24.34 -2.21
CA ILE A 279 15.80 -22.89 -2.22
C ILE A 279 17.18 -22.63 -2.86
N PRO A 280 17.27 -21.89 -3.97
CA PRO A 280 18.56 -21.54 -4.56
C PRO A 280 19.38 -20.70 -3.58
N GLU A 281 20.71 -20.87 -3.56
CA GLU A 281 21.60 -20.05 -2.71
C GLU A 281 21.50 -18.55 -3.06
N PHE A 282 21.27 -18.25 -4.34
CA PHE A 282 21.17 -16.90 -4.85
C PHE A 282 19.71 -16.45 -4.97
N PHE A 283 19.39 -15.27 -4.42
CA PHE A 283 18.08 -14.66 -4.57
C PHE A 283 18.04 -13.84 -5.85
N ALA A 284 18.74 -12.70 -5.94
CA ALA A 284 18.68 -11.79 -7.09
C ALA A 284 19.94 -10.91 -7.23
N THR A 285 20.18 -10.32 -8.40
CA THR A 285 21.14 -9.23 -8.56
C THR A 285 20.39 -7.89 -8.58
N TYR A 286 20.55 -7.06 -7.55
CA TYR A 286 19.95 -5.72 -7.47
C TYR A 286 21.01 -4.63 -7.71
N SER A 287 20.88 -3.86 -8.80
CA SER A 287 21.81 -2.80 -9.19
C SER A 287 23.27 -3.24 -9.22
N GLY A 288 23.51 -4.47 -9.69
CA GLY A 288 24.84 -5.09 -9.75
C GLY A 288 25.29 -5.80 -8.47
N THR A 289 24.57 -5.63 -7.36
CA THR A 289 24.86 -6.31 -6.08
C THR A 289 24.15 -7.66 -6.03
N GLY A 290 24.90 -8.72 -5.78
CA GLY A 290 24.33 -10.05 -5.55
C GLY A 290 23.70 -10.16 -4.17
N ILE A 291 22.47 -10.68 -4.12
CA ILE A 291 21.67 -10.93 -2.92
C ILE A 291 21.43 -12.43 -2.81
N ILE A 292 21.62 -13.02 -1.64
CA ILE A 292 21.45 -14.45 -1.39
C ILE A 292 20.03 -14.76 -0.89
N SER A 293 19.65 -16.02 -0.89
CA SER A 293 18.36 -16.43 -0.35
C SER A 293 18.46 -16.68 1.15
N ASP A 294 17.40 -16.34 1.90
CA ASP A 294 17.22 -16.94 3.22
C ASP A 294 16.68 -18.35 3.04
N THR A 295 17.56 -19.34 3.19
CA THR A 295 17.24 -20.76 3.06
C THR A 295 16.52 -21.34 4.29
N SER A 296 16.51 -20.62 5.42
CA SER A 296 15.92 -21.09 6.68
C SER A 296 14.75 -20.26 7.19
N ARG A 297 14.46 -19.08 6.61
CA ARG A 297 13.46 -18.12 7.10
C ARG A 297 13.72 -17.69 8.54
N GLY A 298 14.98 -17.36 8.81
CA GLY A 298 15.49 -17.04 10.15
C GLY A 298 14.99 -18.02 11.23
N GLY A 299 14.43 -17.48 12.31
CA GLY A 299 13.88 -18.26 13.44
C GLY A 299 12.45 -18.79 13.25
N LEU A 300 11.75 -18.42 12.17
CA LEU A 300 10.36 -18.84 11.95
C LEU A 300 10.27 -20.16 11.17
N GLY A 301 11.22 -20.42 10.27
CA GLY A 301 11.17 -21.59 9.38
C GLY A 301 10.15 -21.44 8.25
N TYR A 302 10.41 -22.11 7.12
CA TYR A 302 9.40 -22.25 6.06
C TYR A 302 8.42 -23.38 6.40
N PRO A 303 7.10 -23.14 6.39
CA PRO A 303 6.11 -24.19 6.56
C PRO A 303 6.22 -25.27 5.48
N ALA A 304 5.88 -26.50 5.85
CA ALA A 304 5.90 -27.63 4.95
C ALA A 304 5.03 -27.37 3.70
N GLY A 305 5.60 -27.61 2.52
CA GLY A 305 4.94 -27.46 1.23
C GLY A 305 5.00 -26.07 0.61
N TRP A 306 5.44 -25.04 1.34
CA TRP A 306 5.66 -23.71 0.75
C TRP A 306 6.69 -23.77 -0.36
N GLN A 307 6.42 -23.05 -1.45
CA GLN A 307 7.34 -22.89 -2.58
C GLN A 307 8.03 -21.53 -2.56
N SER A 308 7.41 -20.54 -1.94
CA SER A 308 7.95 -19.20 -1.74
C SER A 308 9.21 -19.19 -0.86
N TYR A 309 10.10 -18.25 -1.14
CA TYR A 309 11.25 -17.89 -0.32
C TYR A 309 11.62 -16.42 -0.55
N HIS A 310 12.29 -15.84 0.43
CA HIS A 310 12.76 -14.45 0.40
C HIS A 310 14.29 -14.37 0.48
N CYS A 311 14.83 -13.16 0.34
CA CYS A 311 16.25 -12.89 0.44
C CYS A 311 16.76 -12.94 1.89
N GLU A 312 18.08 -12.81 2.08
CA GLU A 312 18.65 -12.79 3.42
C GLU A 312 18.10 -11.68 4.31
N LEU A 313 17.95 -12.00 5.59
CA LEU A 313 17.65 -11.04 6.63
C LEU A 313 18.90 -10.19 6.93
N LEU A 314 18.71 -8.90 7.18
CA LEU A 314 19.77 -8.02 7.69
C LEU A 314 20.32 -8.48 9.05
N ASN A 315 19.49 -9.16 9.83
CA ASN A 315 19.84 -9.78 11.09
C ASN A 315 19.08 -11.11 11.21
N LEU A 316 19.81 -12.23 11.32
CA LEU A 316 19.22 -13.58 11.37
C LEU A 316 18.27 -13.81 12.55
N TYR A 317 18.31 -12.96 13.57
CA TYR A 317 17.43 -13.01 14.75
C TYR A 317 16.26 -12.02 14.68
N ALA A 318 16.15 -11.24 13.62
CA ALA A 318 15.06 -10.29 13.39
C ALA A 318 14.28 -10.72 12.13
N PRO A 319 13.07 -11.28 12.27
CA PRO A 319 12.24 -11.61 11.12
C PRO A 319 11.97 -10.38 10.25
N ALA A 320 11.67 -10.62 8.97
CA ALA A 320 11.35 -9.55 8.04
C ALA A 320 10.07 -8.80 8.47
N VAL A 321 10.02 -7.47 8.31
CA VAL A 321 8.79 -6.68 8.52
C VAL A 321 7.66 -7.14 7.60
N MET A 322 7.99 -7.65 6.41
CA MET A 322 7.00 -8.21 5.47
C MET A 322 6.58 -9.64 5.82
N ASP A 323 7.20 -10.27 6.82
CA ASP A 323 6.81 -11.57 7.36
C ASP A 323 5.82 -11.38 8.53
N ASN A 324 5.45 -12.46 9.23
CA ASN A 324 4.55 -12.42 10.37
C ASN A 324 5.29 -11.92 11.60
N TYR A 325 5.55 -10.61 11.62
CA TYR A 325 6.28 -9.93 12.70
C TYR A 325 5.63 -10.11 14.08
N TYR A 326 4.35 -10.48 14.15
CA TYR A 326 3.70 -10.86 15.42
C TYR A 326 4.25 -12.13 16.06
N LEU A 327 4.97 -12.96 15.29
CA LEU A 327 5.59 -14.19 15.78
C LEU A 327 7.08 -14.02 16.13
N ALA A 328 7.61 -12.80 16.04
CA ALA A 328 9.00 -12.53 16.39
C ALA A 328 9.24 -12.77 17.89
N SER A 329 10.23 -13.60 18.21
CA SER A 329 10.55 -13.99 19.60
C SER A 329 10.98 -12.80 20.48
N GLY A 330 11.57 -11.76 19.89
CA GLY A 330 11.97 -10.53 20.57
C GLY A 330 10.86 -9.48 20.69
N GLY A 331 9.65 -9.78 20.22
CA GLY A 331 8.59 -8.79 20.02
C GLY A 331 8.63 -8.19 18.61
N SER A 332 7.48 -7.76 18.13
CA SER A 332 7.28 -7.31 16.74
C SER A 332 8.17 -6.14 16.35
N GLU A 333 8.41 -5.21 17.27
CA GLU A 333 9.23 -4.02 17.08
C GLU A 333 10.71 -4.37 16.78
N THR A 334 11.14 -5.61 17.05
CA THR A 334 12.50 -6.06 16.74
C THR A 334 12.70 -6.49 15.28
N CYS A 335 11.64 -6.57 14.49
CA CYS A 335 11.71 -6.90 13.06
C CYS A 335 12.40 -5.80 12.25
N LEU A 336 13.00 -6.21 11.13
CA LEU A 336 13.69 -5.35 10.16
C LEU A 336 13.22 -5.71 8.77
N HIS A 337 13.26 -4.81 7.79
CA HIS A 337 13.13 -5.27 6.39
C HIS A 337 14.31 -6.19 6.05
N ASP A 338 14.07 -7.17 5.16
CA ASP A 338 15.16 -7.96 4.59
C ASP A 338 16.05 -7.10 3.67
N SER A 339 17.21 -7.63 3.29
CA SER A 339 18.26 -6.84 2.64
C SER A 339 17.79 -6.15 1.36
N ILE A 340 17.13 -6.89 0.46
CA ILE A 340 16.66 -6.32 -0.82
C ILE A 340 15.48 -5.37 -0.61
N THR A 341 14.57 -5.69 0.30
CA THR A 341 13.39 -4.85 0.57
C THR A 341 13.81 -3.51 1.15
N LYS A 342 14.74 -3.50 2.12
CA LYS A 342 15.23 -2.24 2.71
C LYS A 342 15.90 -1.36 1.66
N GLN A 343 16.80 -1.93 0.87
CA GLN A 343 17.52 -1.17 -0.16
C GLN A 343 16.54 -0.62 -1.21
N PHE A 344 15.60 -1.43 -1.69
CA PHE A 344 14.58 -1.00 -2.64
C PHE A 344 13.72 0.15 -2.11
N LEU A 345 13.25 0.06 -0.86
CA LEU A 345 12.44 1.11 -0.24
C LEU A 345 13.24 2.42 -0.07
N LEU A 346 14.51 2.34 0.34
CA LEU A 346 15.40 3.49 0.46
C LEU A 346 15.61 4.18 -0.90
N ASP A 347 15.98 3.42 -1.93
CA ASP A 347 16.21 3.97 -3.27
C ASP A 347 14.94 4.62 -3.84
N ARG A 348 13.80 4.00 -3.58
CA ARG A 348 12.50 4.53 -3.99
C ARG A 348 12.13 5.81 -3.23
N LEU A 349 12.35 5.88 -1.92
CA LEU A 349 12.20 7.10 -1.13
C LEU A 349 13.11 8.21 -1.65
N PHE A 350 14.38 7.90 -1.92
CA PHE A 350 15.30 8.87 -2.49
C PHE A 350 14.81 9.41 -3.83
N ALA A 351 14.32 8.55 -4.72
CA ALA A 351 13.73 9.00 -5.99
C ALA A 351 12.52 9.93 -5.76
N LYS A 352 11.56 9.54 -4.93
CA LYS A 352 10.34 10.33 -4.66
C LYS A 352 10.66 11.67 -4.00
N ILE A 353 11.61 11.70 -3.05
CA ILE A 353 12.04 12.91 -2.36
C ILE A 353 12.88 13.82 -3.27
N SER A 354 13.58 13.26 -4.26
CA SER A 354 14.46 14.02 -5.16
C SER A 354 13.75 14.82 -6.23
N ARG A 355 12.49 14.47 -6.56
CA ARG A 355 11.65 15.19 -7.53
C ARG A 355 11.62 16.69 -7.26
#